data_AF-A0A7U9CLB5-F1
#
_entry.id   AF-A0A7U9CLB5-F1
#
_cell.length_a   1.000
_cell.length_b   1.000
_cell.length_c   1.000
_cell.angle_alpha   90.00
_cell.angle_beta   90.00
_cell.angle_gamma   90.00
#
_symmetry.space_group_name_H-M   'P 1'
#
loop_
_entity.id
_entity.type
_entity.pdbx_description
1 polymer ?
#
loop_
_entity_poly.entity_id
_entity_poly.type
_entity_poly.pdbx_seq_one_letter_code
_entity_poly.pdbx_strand_id
1 'polypeptide(L)' 'MMVIDEFAQIIGSKFIEVQEPMQGAIPVYAKLGFKFDLEGRLVLAVESKVS' A
#
# COMPACT_ATOMS: atom_id res chain seq x y z
N MET A 1 -10.22 8.14 -0.35
CA MET A 1 -9.19 8.08 0.70
C MET A 1 -9.68 7.08 1.74
N MET A 2 -8.88 6.05 2.05
CA MET A 2 -9.25 5.03 3.04
C MET A 2 -8.69 5.42 4.42
N VAL A 3 -9.37 5.06 5.51
CA VAL A 3 -8.91 5.36 6.89
C VAL A 3 -7.48 4.87 7.16
N ILE A 4 -7.11 3.73 6.56
CA ILE A 4 -5.75 3.18 6.71
C ILE A 4 -4.66 4.05 6.06
N ASP A 5 -5.00 4.77 4.99
CA ASP A 5 -4.10 5.69 4.30
C ASP A 5 -3.87 6.96 5.14
N GLU A 6 -4.92 7.50 5.73
CA GLU A 6 -4.84 8.63 6.66
C GLU A 6 -4.03 8.28 7.92
N PHE A 7 -4.25 7.08 8.48
CA PHE A 7 -3.48 6.61 9.62
C PHE A 7 -1.99 6.46 9.27
N ALA A 8 -1.68 5.86 8.12
CA ALA A 8 -0.31 5.70 7.64
C ALA A 8 0.40 7.06 7.46
N GLN A 9 -0.31 8.08 6.97
CA GLN A 9 0.21 9.44 6.88
C GLN A 9 0.52 10.02 8.26
N ILE A 10 -0.40 9.91 9.23
CA ILE A 10 -0.24 10.46 10.59
C ILE A 10 1.02 9.91 11.27
N ILE A 11 1.32 8.62 11.09
CA ILE A 11 2.48 7.98 11.70
C ILE A 11 3.77 8.09 10.87
N GLY A 12 3.73 8.79 9.73
CA GLY A 12 4.89 8.99 8.86
C GLY A 12 5.31 7.75 8.06
N SER A 13 4.40 6.81 7.84
CA SER A 13 4.66 5.65 6.99
C SER A 13 4.79 6.06 5.52
N LYS A 14 5.70 5.39 4.81
CA LYS A 14 5.90 5.58 3.36
C LYS A 14 5.07 4.61 2.53
N PHE A 15 4.76 3.44 3.09
CA PHE A 15 4.11 2.34 2.38
C PHE A 15 3.11 1.63 3.29
N ILE A 16 2.03 1.14 2.69
CA ILE A 16 1.17 0.11 3.28
C ILE A 16 1.52 -1.20 2.57
N GLU A 17 1.90 -2.22 3.32
CA GLU A 17 2.32 -3.52 2.79
C GLU A 17 1.29 -4.60 3.10
N VAL A 18 0.98 -5.44 2.11
CA VAL A 18 0.24 -6.68 2.32
C VAL A 18 1.24 -7.79 2.58
N GLN A 19 1.31 -8.26 3.83
CA GLN A 19 2.14 -9.39 4.22
C GLN A 19 1.50 -10.71 3.75
N GLU A 20 2.30 -11.56 3.11
CA GLU A 20 1.91 -12.91 2.67
C GLU A 20 0.56 -12.97 1.92
N PRO A 21 0.37 -12.19 0.83
CA PRO A 21 -0.89 -12.17 0.12
C PRO A 21 -1.20 -13.53 -0.49
N MET A 22 -2.42 -14.02 -0.28
CA MET A 22 -2.93 -15.18 -1.01
C MET A 22 -2.85 -14.90 -2.52
N GLN A 23 -2.32 -15.83 -3.31
CA GLN A 23 -2.10 -15.61 -4.75
C GLN A 23 -3.37 -15.14 -5.50
N GLY A 24 -4.54 -15.69 -5.14
CA GLY A 24 -5.82 -15.28 -5.73
C GLY A 24 -6.27 -13.85 -5.40
N ALA A 25 -5.72 -13.23 -4.35
CA ALA A 25 -6.05 -11.87 -3.93
C ALA A 25 -5.16 -10.80 -4.56
N ILE A 26 -3.99 -11.16 -5.10
CA ILE A 26 -3.06 -10.21 -5.73
C ILE A 26 -3.74 -9.37 -6.84
N PRO A 27 -4.56 -9.94 -7.74
CA PRO A 27 -5.27 -9.14 -8.75
C PRO A 27 -6.25 -8.12 -8.15
N VAL A 28 -6.77 -8.36 -6.95
CA VAL A 28 -7.64 -7.41 -6.23
C VAL A 28 -6.81 -6.23 -5.72
N TYR A 29 -5.68 -6.51 -5.07
CA TYR A 29 -4.77 -5.45 -4.59
C TYR A 29 -4.20 -4.61 -5.74
N ALA A 30 -3.88 -5.23 -6.88
CA ALA A 30 -3.43 -4.51 -8.06
C ALA A 30 -4.47 -3.50 -8.56
N LYS A 31 -5.78 -3.84 -8.52
CA LYS A 31 -6.88 -2.91 -8.84
C LYS A 31 -7.01 -1.77 -7.84
N LEU A 32 -6.56 -1.98 -6.60
CA LEU A 32 -6.51 -0.96 -5.55
C LEU A 32 -5.24 -0.10 -5.60
N GLY A 33 -4.38 -0.31 -6.60
CA GLY A 33 -3.17 0.49 -6.82
C GLY A 33 -1.91 -0.07 -6.16
N PHE A 34 -1.99 -1.22 -5.49
CA PHE A 34 -0.80 -1.89 -4.96
C PHE A 34 0.07 -2.42 -6.08
N LYS A 35 1.39 -2.39 -5.87
CA LYS A 35 2.40 -2.87 -6.82
C LYS A 35 3.50 -3.59 -6.06
N PHE A 36 4.19 -4.51 -6.74
CA PHE A 36 5.43 -5.06 -6.21
C PHE A 36 6.54 -4.01 -6.31
N ASP A 37 7.25 -3.79 -5.21
CA ASP A 37 8.46 -2.99 -5.20
C ASP A 37 9.70 -3.80 -5.61
N LEU A 38 10.88 -3.18 -5.57
CA LEU A 38 12.15 -3.82 -5.93
C LEU A 38 12.56 -4.94 -4.96
N GLU A 39 11.96 -4.97 -3.77
CA GLU A 39 12.20 -5.98 -2.74
C GLU A 39 11.18 -7.13 -2.83
N GLY A 40 10.28 -7.09 -3.80
CA GLY A 40 9.25 -8.11 -4.01
C GLY A 40 8.07 -8.00 -3.04
N ARG A 41 7.90 -6.86 -2.36
CA ARG A 41 6.79 -6.61 -1.43
C ARG A 41 5.62 -6.00 -2.17
N LEU A 42 4.40 -6.45 -1.86
CA LEU A 42 3.19 -5.87 -2.43
C LEU A 42 2.77 -4.64 -1.61
N VAL A 43 3.05 -3.46 -2.14
CA VAL A 43 2.91 -2.19 -1.41
C VAL A 43 2.01 -1.19 -2.12
N LEU A 44 1.36 -0.34 -1.34
CA LEU A 44 0.73 0.91 -1.77
C LEU A 44 1.56 2.07 -1.23
N ALA A 45 1.99 2.99 -2.10
CA ALA A 45 2.67 4.19 -1.68
C ALA A 45 1.69 5.11 -0.95
N VAL A 46 2.09 5.58 0.23
CA VAL A 46 1.32 6.57 0.98
C VAL A 46 1.62 7.93 0.35
N GLU A 47 0.64 8.52 -0.31
CA GLU A 47 0.82 9.85 -0.90
C GLU A 47 0.99 10.88 0.22
N SER A 48 2.13 11.57 0.22
CA SER A 48 2.32 12.72 1.10
C SER A 48 1.53 13.90 0.56
N LYS A 49 0.58 14.40 1.34
CA LYS A 49 -0.01 15.74 1.13
C LYS A 49 0.97 16.82 1.61
N VAL A 50 2.15 16.89 1.02
CA VAL A 50 3.00 18.08 1.16
C VAL A 50 2.66 18.98 -0.02
N SER A 51 1.84 20.00 0.25
CA SER A 51 1.72 21.20 -0.60
C SER A 51 2.89 22.14 -0.33
#